data_AF-A0AAW2A506-F1
#
_entry.id   AF-A0AAW2A506-F1
#
_cell.length_a   1.000
_cell.length_b   1.000
_cell.length_c   1.000
_cell.angle_alpha   90.00
_cell.angle_beta   90.00
_cell.angle_gamma   90.00
#
_symmetry.space_group_name_H-M   'P 1'
#
loop_
_entity.id
_entity.type
_entity.pdbx_description
1 polymer ?
#
loop_
_entity_poly.entity_id
_entity_poly.type
_entity_poly.pdbx_seq_one_letter_code
_entity_poly.pdbx_strand_id
1 'polypeptide(L)'
;MNKKPLTSSETKGEGREIVASFENAQKEDKKSTSDEHRDKKAQNPPSYSASEDCRASNRPSQSEPMDTSDASSSATRPKRVIDLGPTYPIKKLKTMEDFSKELNQPISMKGHTILIDIPCFQRGLIVTYQGKHVWDANHVKLPHLYKSRGSPSRWDTTRQALNRLTKGSFSIGDIQSAIMSYNSSNKDKWTFDALYYYGRNVHAMDNNLHMVIPKMAKLALDLPDLIQQPIPLLRQQQNQAITMSQQQISCLLANAFFCTFPHRNDTSPGSEYANYPTINFSSLFGSRNDSAKSALQAEKLRAIFHYFDTVTNESPHQDSASKPDGLVTFERICIPSQHLPNWKNRKEPLKNLHISSEGSIEKAGTGMLQVDFASKYIGGGVLKSGLVQEEILFLMSPELIVARLFTEKLADNECLKITGPQMYNITSGYSSTFHWVGPYIDLTKRDMWKRRYRQIVAIDALDFKNPKEQYTKENITRELNKAYVGFGGQPKTAIATGNWGCGAFKGDPKLKALIQLMAAAVADRDMAFFTFGNEHLANEVQRMHEILAKKSVTVDKLYKILNDYCGHYTREHRSPKDLYRFIREKIGHPESSL
;
A
#
# COMPACT_ATOMS: atom_id res chain seq x y z
N MET A 1 -26.16 64.98 19.79
CA MET A 1 -26.32 63.92 20.82
C MET A 1 -25.28 62.85 20.53
N ASN A 2 -24.23 62.68 21.34
CA ASN A 2 -24.17 61.77 22.52
C ASN A 2 -24.50 60.31 22.13
N LYS A 3 -23.63 59.30 22.31
CA LYS A 3 -22.44 59.14 23.20
C LYS A 3 -21.31 58.26 22.59
N LYS A 4 -20.18 58.24 23.32
CA LYS A 4 -18.88 57.57 23.08
C LYS A 4 -18.91 56.01 23.02
N PRO A 5 -17.84 55.38 22.49
CA PRO A 5 -17.57 53.94 22.63
C PRO A 5 -17.03 53.56 24.03
N LEU A 6 -16.95 52.26 24.30
CA LEU A 6 -16.37 51.67 25.52
C LEU A 6 -15.08 50.91 25.22
N THR A 7 -14.04 51.19 26.02
CA THR A 7 -12.70 50.59 25.95
C THR A 7 -12.28 50.06 27.31
N SER A 8 -11.86 48.79 27.40
CA SER A 8 -11.00 48.19 28.46
C SER A 8 -11.06 46.66 28.32
N SER A 9 -10.04 45.86 28.62
CA SER A 9 -8.69 46.15 29.11
C SER A 9 -7.75 45.00 28.75
N GLU A 10 -6.47 45.29 28.56
CA GLU A 10 -5.40 44.28 28.50
C GLU A 10 -5.16 43.63 29.88
N THR A 11 -4.78 42.35 29.89
CA THR A 11 -3.84 41.82 30.89
C THR A 11 -2.83 40.90 30.20
N LYS A 12 -1.54 41.13 30.48
CA LYS A 12 -0.41 40.32 30.00
C LYS A 12 -0.01 39.26 31.04
N GLY A 13 0.61 38.20 30.55
CA GLY A 13 1.28 37.11 31.28
C GLY A 13 1.38 35.93 30.32
N GLU A 14 2.54 35.64 29.71
CA GLU A 14 3.61 34.81 30.31
C GLU A 14 3.07 33.50 30.90
N GLY A 15 3.47 32.29 30.50
CA GLY A 15 4.54 31.86 29.59
C GLY A 15 5.01 30.45 30.00
N ARG A 16 5.77 29.76 29.13
CA ARG A 16 6.41 28.42 29.31
C ARG A 16 5.55 27.16 29.15
N GLU A 17 5.94 26.40 28.12
CA GLU A 17 6.43 25.02 28.19
C GLU A 17 6.03 24.15 29.39
N ILE A 18 5.37 23.01 29.10
CA ILE A 18 5.60 21.74 29.82
C ILE A 18 5.78 20.62 28.78
N VAL A 19 7.01 20.10 28.71
CA VAL A 19 7.36 18.83 28.08
C VAL A 19 7.85 17.90 29.20
N ALA A 20 7.60 16.60 29.03
CA ALA A 20 8.05 15.49 29.88
C ALA A 20 7.52 15.41 31.32
N SER A 21 6.80 14.33 31.61
CA SER A 21 7.30 13.24 32.48
C SER A 21 6.20 12.22 32.77
N PHE A 22 6.41 10.95 32.39
CA PHE A 22 5.78 9.79 33.02
C PHE A 22 6.65 8.53 32.78
N GLU A 23 7.62 8.34 33.67
CA GLU A 23 8.22 7.04 33.97
C GLU A 23 8.08 6.76 35.47
N ASN A 24 8.13 5.47 35.82
CA ASN A 24 8.16 4.90 37.18
C ASN A 24 6.89 5.00 38.05
N ALA A 25 6.16 3.88 38.07
CA ALA A 25 5.73 3.25 39.32
C ALA A 25 5.65 1.71 39.16
N GLN A 26 6.60 0.97 39.73
CA GLN A 26 6.45 -0.46 40.03
C GLN A 26 6.47 -0.66 41.54
N LYS A 27 5.53 -1.49 42.07
CA LYS A 27 5.70 -2.58 43.06
C LYS A 27 4.60 -2.67 44.14
N GLU A 28 4.42 -3.92 44.57
CA GLU A 28 3.75 -4.44 45.79
C GLU A 28 2.20 -4.43 45.79
N ASP A 29 1.49 -5.45 46.33
CA ASP A 29 1.93 -6.65 47.10
C ASP A 29 1.07 -7.95 46.89
N LYS A 30 1.44 -9.03 47.60
CA LYS A 30 1.07 -10.47 47.40
C LYS A 30 -0.32 -10.95 47.85
N LYS A 31 -0.75 -12.11 47.30
CA LYS A 31 -1.26 -13.38 47.94
C LYS A 31 -2.29 -14.10 47.03
N SER A 32 -2.55 -15.42 47.01
CA SER A 32 -1.92 -16.71 47.41
C SER A 32 -3.02 -17.80 47.40
N THR A 33 -2.83 -18.97 46.77
CA THR A 33 -3.50 -20.32 46.93
C THR A 33 -3.19 -21.13 45.63
N SER A 34 -2.56 -22.31 45.59
CA SER A 34 -2.90 -23.67 46.10
C SER A 34 -4.20 -24.25 45.49
N ASP A 35 -4.29 -25.47 44.94
CA ASP A 35 -3.32 -26.58 44.87
C ASP A 35 -3.71 -27.68 43.83
N GLU A 36 -2.89 -28.75 43.77
CA GLU A 36 -3.20 -30.14 43.34
C GLU A 36 -3.09 -30.66 41.87
N HIS A 37 -2.77 -31.97 41.80
CA HIS A 37 -2.35 -32.80 40.65
C HIS A 37 -3.38 -33.89 40.29
N ARG A 38 -3.40 -34.38 39.03
CA ARG A 38 -2.89 -35.74 38.65
C ARG A 38 -3.16 -36.18 37.19
N ASP A 39 -2.16 -36.90 36.65
CA ASP A 39 -2.12 -38.09 35.75
C ASP A 39 -3.41 -38.70 35.12
N LYS A 40 -3.37 -39.53 34.05
CA LYS A 40 -2.50 -39.77 32.86
C LYS A 40 -3.06 -40.99 32.08
N LYS A 41 -2.63 -41.15 30.81
CA LYS A 41 -2.81 -42.32 29.89
C LYS A 41 -4.26 -42.57 29.38
N ALA A 42 -4.56 -43.07 28.18
CA ALA A 42 -3.91 -43.32 26.87
C ALA A 42 -4.33 -44.72 26.35
N GLN A 43 -4.97 -44.77 25.16
CA GLN A 43 -5.15 -45.98 24.34
C GLN A 43 -5.32 -45.59 22.86
N ASN A 44 -4.87 -46.48 21.97
CA ASN A 44 -4.74 -46.32 20.51
C ASN A 44 -4.58 -47.75 19.90
N PRO A 45 -4.62 -47.97 18.56
CA PRO A 45 -5.05 -47.08 17.47
C PRO A 45 -6.40 -47.60 16.89
N PRO A 46 -6.59 -48.30 15.72
CA PRO A 46 -5.70 -48.64 14.60
C PRO A 46 -5.78 -47.60 13.45
N SER A 47 -5.69 -48.03 12.18
CA SER A 47 -5.41 -47.23 10.97
C SER A 47 -6.30 -47.56 9.77
N TYR A 48 -6.55 -46.57 8.88
CA TYR A 48 -6.41 -46.74 7.42
C TYR A 48 -6.08 -45.38 6.76
N SER A 49 -5.45 -45.41 5.59
CA SER A 49 -4.62 -44.32 5.05
C SER A 49 -5.23 -43.57 3.86
N ALA A 50 -5.12 -42.24 3.86
CA ALA A 50 -5.06 -41.39 2.66
C ALA A 50 -4.10 -40.23 2.94
N SER A 51 -3.23 -39.90 1.98
CA SER A 51 -2.02 -39.09 2.22
C SER A 51 -2.13 -37.67 1.67
N GLU A 52 -2.27 -36.69 2.55
CA GLU A 52 -1.95 -35.27 2.32
C GLU A 52 -1.88 -34.56 3.68
N ASP A 53 -0.69 -34.08 4.09
CA ASP A 53 -0.54 -32.77 4.77
C ASP A 53 0.92 -32.42 5.11
N CYS A 54 1.26 -31.15 4.94
CA CYS A 54 2.45 -30.57 5.56
C CYS A 54 2.14 -30.20 7.02
N ARG A 55 2.75 -30.89 7.99
CA ARG A 55 2.81 -30.40 9.38
C ARG A 55 4.24 -30.38 9.89
N ALA A 56 4.73 -29.17 10.20
CA ALA A 56 5.85 -28.96 11.10
C ALA A 56 5.32 -28.28 12.37
N SER A 57 5.65 -28.90 13.50
CA SER A 57 5.22 -28.61 14.88
C SER A 57 5.48 -27.18 15.38
N ASN A 58 4.50 -26.63 16.10
CA ASN A 58 4.71 -25.53 17.06
C ASN A 58 5.24 -26.06 18.40
N ARG A 59 6.34 -25.48 18.89
CA ARG A 59 6.52 -25.12 20.31
C ARG A 59 7.32 -23.81 20.38
N PRO A 60 6.97 -22.86 21.27
CA PRO A 60 7.57 -21.53 21.25
C PRO A 60 8.91 -21.51 21.99
N SER A 61 10.01 -21.34 21.26
CA SER A 61 11.23 -20.77 21.81
C SER A 61 11.19 -19.25 21.63
N GLN A 62 11.22 -18.50 22.73
CA GLN A 62 11.53 -17.08 22.69
C GLN A 62 12.86 -16.92 21.95
N SER A 63 12.84 -16.17 20.84
CA SER A 63 14.04 -15.80 20.10
C SER A 63 13.91 -14.31 19.80
N GLU A 64 14.83 -13.55 20.38
CA GLU A 64 15.03 -12.13 20.11
C GLU A 64 15.52 -11.93 18.67
N PRO A 65 15.53 -10.69 18.13
CA PRO A 65 15.96 -10.44 16.76
C PRO A 65 17.38 -10.97 16.53
N MET A 66 17.51 -11.85 15.53
CA MET A 66 18.76 -12.55 15.24
C MET A 66 19.75 -11.57 14.60
N ASP A 67 20.64 -11.02 15.43
CA ASP A 67 21.70 -10.11 15.06
C ASP A 67 22.73 -10.86 14.18
N THR A 68 22.90 -10.45 12.92
CA THR A 68 23.89 -11.08 12.02
C THR A 68 25.24 -10.37 12.12
N SER A 69 25.91 -10.53 13.25
CA SER A 69 27.24 -9.96 13.50
C SER A 69 28.22 -10.97 14.12
N ASP A 70 28.54 -12.04 13.39
CA ASP A 70 29.70 -12.89 13.71
C ASP A 70 30.87 -12.56 12.77
N ALA A 71 31.69 -11.61 13.22
CA ALA A 71 33.06 -11.41 12.73
C ALA A 71 33.96 -11.20 13.95
N SER A 72 34.82 -12.20 14.19
CA SER A 72 35.79 -12.34 15.28
C SER A 72 36.21 -11.07 16.03
N SER A 73 36.11 -11.11 17.36
CA SER A 73 36.61 -10.07 18.26
C SER A 73 38.13 -9.91 18.20
N SER A 74 38.61 -8.90 17.45
CA SER A 74 39.90 -8.27 17.67
C SER A 74 39.66 -6.79 17.97
N ALA A 75 40.07 -6.34 19.17
CA ALA A 75 39.76 -5.00 19.70
C ALA A 75 40.00 -3.89 18.66
N THR A 76 38.93 -3.29 18.15
CA THR A 76 38.98 -2.21 17.17
C THR A 76 38.40 -0.93 17.77
N ARG A 77 39.11 0.18 17.55
CA ARG A 77 38.73 1.53 18.02
C ARG A 77 37.30 1.89 17.59
N PRO A 78 36.60 2.78 18.33
CA PRO A 78 35.30 3.29 17.90
C PRO A 78 35.40 3.82 16.47
N LYS A 79 34.62 3.24 15.55
CA LYS A 79 34.54 3.72 14.17
C LYS A 79 34.07 5.17 14.21
N ARG A 80 34.90 6.09 13.72
CA ARG A 80 34.49 7.49 13.53
C ARG A 80 33.21 7.50 12.68
N VAL A 81 32.12 8.00 13.26
CA VAL A 81 30.96 8.42 12.47
C VAL A 81 31.45 9.63 11.67
N ILE A 82 31.78 9.40 10.41
CA ILE A 82 32.09 10.48 9.48
C ILE A 82 30.75 11.13 9.17
N ASP A 83 30.53 12.32 9.73
CA ASP A 83 29.50 13.24 9.27
C ASP A 83 29.80 13.57 7.80
N LEU A 84 28.89 13.13 6.92
CA LEU A 84 28.99 13.36 5.47
C LEU A 84 28.48 14.75 5.09
N GLY A 85 27.93 15.50 6.04
CA GLY A 85 27.20 16.72 5.80
C GLY A 85 25.80 16.46 5.21
N PRO A 86 25.06 17.53 4.92
CA PRO A 86 23.68 17.42 4.46
C PRO A 86 23.59 16.82 3.06
N THR A 87 22.75 15.80 2.93
CA THR A 87 22.24 15.27 1.66
C THR A 87 21.54 16.35 0.81
N TYR A 88 21.13 16.05 -0.43
CA TYR A 88 20.43 17.03 -1.27
C TYR A 88 19.17 17.54 -0.57
N PRO A 89 18.91 18.87 -0.50
CA PRO A 89 17.77 19.38 0.26
C PRO A 89 16.43 18.95 -0.33
N ILE A 90 15.59 18.27 0.45
CA ILE A 90 14.28 17.77 0.01
C ILE A 90 13.39 18.86 -0.61
N LYS A 91 13.47 20.10 -0.11
CA LYS A 91 12.74 21.28 -0.62
C LYS A 91 13.16 21.74 -2.02
N LYS A 92 14.27 21.21 -2.58
CA LYS A 92 14.72 21.47 -3.97
C LYS A 92 14.29 20.35 -4.94
N LEU A 93 13.72 19.26 -4.44
CA LEU A 93 13.20 18.18 -5.27
C LEU A 93 11.87 18.60 -5.90
N LYS A 94 11.70 18.33 -7.19
CA LYS A 94 10.49 18.72 -7.93
C LYS A 94 9.26 17.95 -7.47
N THR A 95 8.15 18.66 -7.34
CA THR A 95 6.85 18.15 -6.92
C THR A 95 5.79 18.42 -8.00
N MET A 96 4.58 17.89 -7.83
CA MET A 96 3.45 18.15 -8.71
C MET A 96 3.08 19.65 -8.80
N GLU A 97 3.47 20.47 -7.82
CA GLU A 97 3.24 21.93 -7.87
C GLU A 97 4.04 22.59 -9.00
N ASP A 98 5.31 22.18 -9.17
CA ASP A 98 6.23 22.67 -10.21
C ASP A 98 5.72 22.37 -11.63
N PHE A 99 4.89 21.33 -11.78
CA PHE A 99 4.34 20.85 -13.04
C PHE A 99 2.83 21.11 -13.20
N SER A 100 2.27 22.03 -12.42
CA SER A 100 0.84 22.39 -12.47
C SER A 100 0.30 22.66 -13.88
N LYS A 101 1.07 23.31 -14.76
CA LYS A 101 0.68 23.55 -16.17
C LYS A 101 0.54 22.26 -17.01
N GLU A 102 1.35 21.24 -16.72
CA GLU A 102 1.35 19.97 -17.45
C GLU A 102 0.23 19.05 -16.94
N LEU A 103 0.01 19.03 -15.63
CA LEU A 103 -1.10 18.32 -14.99
C LEU A 103 -2.48 18.84 -15.40
N ASN A 104 -2.54 20.09 -15.83
CA ASN A 104 -3.74 20.76 -16.32
C ASN A 104 -4.04 20.54 -17.82
N GLN A 105 -3.24 19.72 -18.52
CA GLN A 105 -3.54 19.36 -19.90
C GLN A 105 -4.76 18.40 -20.00
N PRO A 106 -5.47 18.38 -21.15
CA PRO A 106 -6.51 17.39 -21.40
C PRO A 106 -5.94 15.96 -21.36
N ILE A 107 -6.64 15.06 -20.68
CA ILE A 107 -6.34 13.62 -20.70
C ILE A 107 -6.55 13.07 -22.11
N SER A 108 -5.62 12.22 -22.57
CA SER A 108 -5.76 11.47 -23.82
C SER A 108 -6.87 10.43 -23.69
N MET A 109 -7.93 10.57 -24.50
CA MET A 109 -9.04 9.60 -24.55
C MET A 109 -8.63 8.22 -25.12
N LYS A 110 -7.49 8.13 -25.82
CA LYS A 110 -7.05 6.87 -26.44
C LYS A 110 -6.57 5.88 -25.37
N GLY A 111 -7.32 4.79 -25.20
CA GLY A 111 -7.04 3.77 -24.17
C GLY A 111 -7.45 4.18 -22.76
N HIS A 112 -8.23 5.25 -22.62
CA HIS A 112 -8.61 5.82 -21.33
C HIS A 112 -10.13 5.85 -21.17
N THR A 113 -10.65 5.09 -20.22
CA THR A 113 -12.08 5.07 -19.87
C THR A 113 -12.34 6.08 -18.75
N ILE A 114 -13.26 7.02 -18.98
CA ILE A 114 -13.64 8.05 -17.99
C ILE A 114 -15.08 7.78 -17.56
N LEU A 115 -15.29 7.50 -16.27
CA LEU A 115 -16.58 7.07 -15.71
C LEU A 115 -17.58 8.22 -15.45
N ILE A 116 -17.22 9.45 -15.83
CA ILE A 116 -17.98 10.68 -15.58
C ILE A 116 -18.23 11.47 -16.88
N ASP A 117 -19.32 12.22 -16.93
CA ASP A 117 -19.66 13.06 -18.08
C ASP A 117 -18.75 14.30 -18.15
N ILE A 118 -17.89 14.36 -19.16
CA ILE A 118 -16.89 15.42 -19.33
C ILE A 118 -17.53 16.80 -19.55
N PRO A 119 -18.60 16.98 -20.37
CA PRO A 119 -19.31 18.25 -20.48
C PRO A 119 -19.88 18.76 -19.15
N CYS A 120 -20.46 17.89 -18.31
CA CYS A 120 -20.89 18.26 -16.95
C CYS A 120 -19.71 18.63 -16.06
N PHE A 121 -18.62 17.87 -16.12
CA PHE A 121 -17.41 18.12 -15.34
C PHE A 121 -16.77 19.48 -15.65
N GLN A 122 -16.74 19.87 -16.93
CA GLN A 122 -16.30 21.20 -17.37
C GLN A 122 -17.18 22.34 -16.82
N ARG A 123 -18.44 22.05 -16.46
CA ARG A 123 -19.36 22.96 -15.74
C ARG A 123 -19.26 22.84 -14.22
N GLY A 124 -18.28 22.10 -13.69
CA GLY A 124 -18.03 21.89 -12.26
C GLY A 124 -18.78 20.72 -11.61
N LEU A 125 -19.65 20.02 -12.36
CA LEU A 125 -20.54 18.98 -11.86
C LEU A 125 -19.97 17.58 -12.15
N ILE A 126 -19.85 16.74 -11.11
CA ILE A 126 -19.55 15.31 -11.30
C ILE A 126 -20.87 14.58 -11.55
N VAL A 127 -21.09 14.20 -12.80
CA VAL A 127 -22.24 13.39 -13.25
C VAL A 127 -21.70 12.09 -13.85
N THR A 128 -22.41 10.98 -13.68
CA THR A 128 -22.03 9.68 -14.23
C THR A 128 -22.15 9.66 -15.75
N TYR A 129 -21.19 9.07 -16.45
CA TYR A 129 -21.31 8.89 -17.90
C TYR A 129 -22.18 7.66 -18.23
N GLN A 130 -23.06 7.85 -19.21
CA GLN A 130 -24.07 6.88 -19.65
C GLN A 130 -23.52 5.96 -20.73
N GLY A 131 -23.46 4.66 -20.45
CA GLY A 131 -22.94 3.66 -21.39
C GLY A 131 -23.76 2.37 -21.39
N LYS A 132 -23.67 1.60 -22.48
CA LYS A 132 -24.32 0.29 -22.56
C LYS A 132 -23.50 -0.73 -21.78
N HIS A 133 -24.05 -1.27 -20.70
CA HIS A 133 -23.41 -2.36 -19.96
C HIS A 133 -23.19 -3.62 -20.79
N VAL A 134 -22.12 -4.35 -20.46
CA VAL A 134 -21.73 -5.63 -21.05
C VAL A 134 -21.44 -6.66 -19.96
N TRP A 135 -21.47 -7.93 -20.33
CA TRP A 135 -21.13 -9.06 -19.47
C TRP A 135 -20.19 -9.99 -20.25
N ASP A 136 -18.90 -9.69 -20.21
CA ASP A 136 -17.86 -10.39 -20.96
C ASP A 136 -16.60 -10.62 -20.10
N ALA A 137 -15.53 -11.12 -20.73
CA ALA A 137 -14.23 -11.41 -20.09
C ALA A 137 -13.23 -10.23 -20.11
N ASN A 138 -13.65 -9.05 -20.57
CA ASN A 138 -12.83 -7.84 -20.68
C ASN A 138 -13.28 -6.73 -19.72
N HIS A 139 -14.44 -6.88 -19.08
CA HIS A 139 -15.01 -5.89 -18.16
C HIS A 139 -15.32 -6.48 -16.78
N VAL A 140 -15.49 -5.60 -15.80
CA VAL A 140 -15.94 -5.96 -14.45
C VAL A 140 -17.39 -6.45 -14.50
N LYS A 141 -17.60 -7.68 -14.02
CA LYS A 141 -18.92 -8.27 -13.84
C LYS A 141 -19.65 -7.65 -12.63
N LEU A 142 -20.44 -6.61 -12.89
CA LEU A 142 -21.16 -5.87 -11.84
C LEU A 142 -22.27 -6.73 -11.19
N PRO A 143 -22.41 -6.72 -9.86
CA PRO A 143 -23.41 -7.50 -9.12
C PRO A 143 -24.84 -7.43 -9.67
N HIS A 144 -25.29 -6.24 -10.05
CA HIS A 144 -26.67 -6.00 -10.50
C HIS A 144 -26.99 -6.55 -11.90
N LEU A 145 -25.96 -6.91 -12.69
CA LEU A 145 -26.12 -7.51 -14.02
C LEU A 145 -26.10 -9.05 -13.98
N TYR A 146 -25.82 -9.66 -12.82
CA TYR A 146 -25.64 -11.10 -12.72
C TYR A 146 -26.94 -11.88 -12.82
N LYS A 147 -27.16 -12.50 -13.99
CA LYS A 147 -28.29 -13.40 -14.26
C LYS A 147 -28.05 -14.79 -13.65
N SER A 148 -28.30 -14.92 -12.35
CA SER A 148 -28.38 -16.23 -11.68
C SER A 148 -29.57 -17.04 -12.19
N ARG A 149 -29.43 -18.36 -12.34
CA ARG A 149 -30.54 -19.26 -12.75
C ARG A 149 -31.61 -19.46 -11.66
N GLY A 150 -31.37 -19.02 -10.42
CA GLY A 150 -32.34 -19.09 -9.33
C GLY A 150 -33.30 -17.90 -9.31
N SER A 151 -34.51 -18.13 -8.78
CA SER A 151 -35.50 -17.11 -8.43
C SER A 151 -35.66 -17.07 -6.90
N PRO A 152 -35.63 -15.89 -6.23
CA PRO A 152 -35.34 -14.57 -6.79
C PRO A 152 -33.89 -14.46 -7.30
N SER A 153 -33.58 -13.42 -8.09
CA SER A 153 -32.22 -13.25 -8.60
C SER A 153 -31.23 -12.92 -7.46
N ARG A 154 -29.94 -13.22 -7.65
CA ARG A 154 -28.89 -12.88 -6.66
C ARG A 154 -28.95 -11.40 -6.25
N TRP A 155 -29.15 -10.50 -7.21
CA TRP A 155 -29.23 -9.07 -6.92
C TRP A 155 -30.51 -8.69 -6.19
N ASP A 156 -31.65 -9.35 -6.43
CA ASP A 156 -32.86 -9.13 -5.64
C ASP A 156 -32.66 -9.53 -4.17
N THR A 157 -32.02 -10.68 -3.93
CA THR A 157 -31.63 -11.11 -2.59
C THR A 157 -30.68 -10.11 -1.93
N THR A 158 -29.65 -9.65 -2.66
CA THR A 158 -28.74 -8.59 -2.17
C THR A 158 -29.49 -7.30 -1.85
N ARG A 159 -30.38 -6.83 -2.74
CA ARG A 159 -31.18 -5.62 -2.52
C ARG A 159 -32.06 -5.74 -1.29
N GLN A 160 -32.77 -6.86 -1.11
CA GLN A 160 -33.63 -7.09 0.04
C GLN A 160 -32.83 -7.17 1.35
N ALA A 161 -31.65 -7.78 1.33
CA ALA A 161 -30.77 -7.89 2.50
C ALA A 161 -30.20 -6.52 2.91
N LEU A 162 -29.65 -5.75 1.97
CA LEU A 162 -29.07 -4.43 2.27
C LEU A 162 -30.13 -3.39 2.64
N ASN A 163 -31.34 -3.44 2.03
CA ASN A 163 -32.48 -2.58 2.43
C ASN A 163 -33.02 -2.84 3.85
N ARG A 164 -32.58 -3.91 4.53
CA ARG A 164 -32.84 -4.08 5.97
C ARG A 164 -31.82 -3.30 6.80
N LEU A 165 -30.55 -3.33 6.40
CA LEU A 165 -29.46 -2.62 7.08
C LEU A 165 -29.56 -1.09 6.95
N THR A 166 -30.15 -0.57 5.87
CA THR A 166 -30.40 0.89 5.71
C THR A 166 -31.35 1.47 6.76
N LYS A 167 -32.12 0.65 7.48
CA LYS A 167 -33.08 1.08 8.51
C LYS A 167 -32.44 1.44 9.86
N GLY A 168 -31.12 1.34 10.00
CA GLY A 168 -30.39 1.77 11.21
C GLY A 168 -30.43 0.81 12.41
N SER A 169 -31.47 -0.02 12.54
CA SER A 169 -31.55 -1.06 13.57
C SER A 169 -31.04 -2.40 13.03
N PHE A 170 -29.84 -2.81 13.46
CA PHE A 170 -29.22 -4.08 13.09
C PHE A 170 -28.18 -4.51 14.15
N SER A 171 -27.92 -5.82 14.22
CA SER A 171 -26.78 -6.40 14.93
C SER A 171 -25.67 -6.82 13.96
N ILE A 172 -24.48 -7.14 14.47
CA ILE A 172 -23.40 -7.72 13.65
C ILE A 172 -23.86 -9.06 13.02
N GLY A 173 -24.75 -9.79 13.70
CA GLY A 173 -25.40 -10.99 13.16
C GLY A 173 -26.29 -10.71 11.95
N ASP A 174 -26.90 -9.54 11.86
CA ASP A 174 -27.68 -9.12 10.69
C ASP A 174 -26.77 -8.75 9.51
N ILE A 175 -25.60 -8.14 9.76
CA ILE A 175 -24.57 -7.92 8.72
C ILE A 175 -24.12 -9.27 8.13
N GLN A 176 -23.74 -10.21 9.01
CA GLN A 176 -23.37 -11.57 8.60
C GLN A 176 -24.51 -12.25 7.83
N SER A 177 -25.73 -12.21 8.35
CA SER A 177 -26.91 -12.84 7.73
C SER A 177 -27.22 -12.24 6.36
N ALA A 178 -27.10 -10.91 6.22
CA ALA A 178 -27.22 -10.22 4.95
C ALA A 178 -26.19 -10.71 3.94
N ILE A 179 -24.89 -10.69 4.28
CA ILE A 179 -23.80 -11.13 3.41
C ILE A 179 -23.95 -12.62 3.02
N MET A 180 -24.36 -13.47 3.95
CA MET A 180 -24.52 -14.90 3.74
C MET A 180 -25.76 -15.27 2.91
N SER A 181 -26.82 -14.46 2.93
CA SER A 181 -28.07 -14.72 2.17
C SER A 181 -27.84 -14.92 0.67
N TYR A 182 -26.85 -14.24 0.09
CA TYR A 182 -26.42 -14.40 -1.31
C TYR A 182 -25.02 -15.03 -1.45
N ASN A 183 -24.39 -15.51 -0.37
CA ASN A 183 -23.09 -16.21 -0.41
C ASN A 183 -23.12 -17.58 0.30
N SER A 184 -24.29 -18.23 0.33
CA SER A 184 -24.54 -19.50 1.03
C SER A 184 -23.53 -20.63 0.73
N SER A 185 -22.97 -20.68 -0.47
CA SER A 185 -21.90 -21.63 -0.86
C SER A 185 -20.58 -21.48 -0.09
N ASN A 186 -20.42 -20.41 0.69
CA ASN A 186 -19.23 -20.13 1.50
C ASN A 186 -19.46 -20.28 3.02
N LYS A 187 -20.63 -20.79 3.45
CA LYS A 187 -21.01 -20.89 4.87
C LYS A 187 -19.97 -21.62 5.74
N ASP A 188 -19.29 -22.62 5.19
CA ASP A 188 -18.30 -23.44 5.89
C ASP A 188 -16.87 -22.89 5.74
N LYS A 189 -16.70 -21.79 4.97
CA LYS A 189 -15.40 -21.18 4.62
C LYS A 189 -15.19 -19.79 5.21
N TRP A 190 -16.26 -19.01 5.36
CA TRP A 190 -16.20 -17.61 5.81
C TRP A 190 -16.58 -17.51 7.28
N THR A 191 -15.77 -16.79 8.05
CA THR A 191 -16.03 -16.46 9.45
C THR A 191 -16.06 -14.95 9.63
N PHE A 192 -16.72 -14.48 10.68
CA PHE A 192 -16.97 -13.05 10.97
C PHE A 192 -16.42 -12.64 12.35
N ASP A 193 -15.55 -13.46 12.92
CA ASP A 193 -14.98 -13.33 14.26
C ASP A 193 -14.23 -12.01 14.47
N ALA A 194 -13.53 -11.46 13.46
CA ALA A 194 -12.89 -10.15 13.56
C ALA A 194 -13.91 -8.99 13.52
N LEU A 195 -15.03 -9.14 12.81
CA LEU A 195 -16.10 -8.14 12.83
C LEU A 195 -16.85 -8.14 14.16
N TYR A 196 -17.10 -9.32 14.75
CA TYR A 196 -17.59 -9.44 16.13
C TYR A 196 -16.57 -8.94 17.16
N TYR A 197 -15.28 -9.17 16.95
CA TYR A 197 -14.22 -8.65 17.81
C TYR A 197 -14.23 -7.13 17.79
N TYR A 198 -14.24 -6.50 16.60
CA TYR A 198 -14.33 -5.05 16.45
C TYR A 198 -15.51 -4.51 17.27
N GLY A 199 -16.72 -5.02 17.04
CA GLY A 199 -17.92 -4.46 17.67
C GLY A 199 -18.07 -4.72 19.17
N ARG A 200 -17.22 -5.57 19.76
CA ARG A 200 -17.19 -5.87 21.21
C ARG A 200 -16.02 -5.21 21.95
N ASN A 201 -14.87 -5.04 21.30
CA ASN A 201 -13.62 -4.66 21.95
C ASN A 201 -13.11 -3.27 21.55
N VAL A 202 -13.56 -2.70 20.41
CA VAL A 202 -13.26 -1.30 20.09
C VAL A 202 -14.06 -0.39 21.03
N HIS A 203 -13.40 0.64 21.55
CA HIS A 203 -13.99 1.59 22.50
C HIS A 203 -15.31 2.18 21.95
N ALA A 204 -16.32 2.32 22.80
CA ALA A 204 -17.69 2.65 22.36
C ALA A 204 -17.79 3.98 21.58
N MET A 205 -16.93 4.96 21.89
CA MET A 205 -16.86 6.24 21.16
C MET A 205 -16.26 6.11 19.75
N ASP A 206 -15.44 5.09 19.50
CA ASP A 206 -14.78 4.83 18.21
C ASP A 206 -15.59 3.85 17.34
N ASN A 207 -16.54 3.12 17.95
CA ASN A 207 -17.36 2.11 17.28
C ASN A 207 -18.52 2.75 16.52
N ASN A 208 -18.23 3.26 15.32
CA ASN A 208 -19.18 3.94 14.46
C ASN A 208 -20.04 3.00 13.58
N LEU A 209 -19.98 1.67 13.77
CA LEU A 209 -20.71 0.67 12.96
C LEU A 209 -22.18 1.04 12.72
N HIS A 210 -22.90 1.35 13.80
CA HIS A 210 -24.33 1.68 13.78
C HIS A 210 -24.67 2.91 12.92
N MET A 211 -23.74 3.86 12.79
CA MET A 211 -23.88 5.05 11.95
C MET A 211 -23.46 4.80 10.50
N VAL A 212 -22.42 3.98 10.29
CA VAL A 212 -21.75 3.84 8.99
C VAL A 212 -22.35 2.74 8.12
N ILE A 213 -22.71 1.58 8.68
CA ILE A 213 -23.27 0.44 7.93
C ILE A 213 -24.57 0.79 7.17
N PRO A 214 -25.54 1.57 7.70
CA PRO A 214 -26.73 1.96 6.94
C PRO A 214 -26.38 2.83 5.73
N LYS A 215 -25.43 3.74 5.89
CA LYS A 215 -24.93 4.62 4.81
C LYS A 215 -24.17 3.81 3.75
N MET A 216 -23.32 2.86 4.17
CA MET A 216 -22.65 1.93 3.27
C MET A 216 -23.66 1.06 2.50
N ALA A 217 -24.72 0.60 3.16
CA ALA A 217 -25.76 -0.22 2.52
C ALA A 217 -26.52 0.57 1.46
N LYS A 218 -26.90 1.82 1.75
CA LYS A 218 -27.46 2.78 0.76
C LYS A 218 -26.50 2.95 -0.42
N LEU A 219 -25.25 3.34 -0.14
CA LEU A 219 -24.22 3.57 -1.15
C LEU A 219 -23.90 2.32 -2.01
N ALA A 220 -24.05 1.11 -1.46
CA ALA A 220 -23.91 -0.13 -2.22
C ALA A 220 -25.12 -0.42 -3.13
N LEU A 221 -26.33 -0.02 -2.71
CA LEU A 221 -27.57 -0.14 -3.49
C LEU A 221 -27.60 0.86 -4.66
N ASP A 222 -27.00 2.03 -4.50
CA ASP A 222 -26.86 3.08 -5.53
C ASP A 222 -25.94 2.66 -6.71
N LEU A 223 -25.40 1.42 -6.71
CA LEU A 223 -24.51 0.90 -7.75
C LEU A 223 -25.03 1.04 -9.20
N PRO A 224 -26.31 0.74 -9.52
CA PRO A 224 -26.83 0.90 -10.87
C PRO A 224 -26.90 2.37 -11.31
N ASP A 225 -26.98 3.31 -10.37
CA ASP A 225 -27.08 4.75 -10.64
C ASP A 225 -25.70 5.43 -10.64
N LEU A 226 -24.73 4.90 -9.88
CA LEU A 226 -23.36 5.44 -9.81
C LEU A 226 -22.43 4.85 -10.87
N ILE A 227 -22.64 3.61 -11.31
CA ILE A 227 -21.80 2.92 -12.29
C ILE A 227 -22.65 2.57 -13.51
N GLN A 228 -22.93 3.58 -14.35
CA GLN A 228 -23.83 3.47 -15.52
C GLN A 228 -23.11 3.13 -16.84
N GLN A 229 -21.88 2.61 -16.77
CA GLN A 229 -21.15 2.08 -17.94
C GLN A 229 -20.21 0.93 -17.53
N PRO A 230 -19.70 0.12 -18.49
CA PRO A 230 -18.69 -0.89 -18.20
C PRO A 230 -17.40 -0.32 -17.60
N ILE A 231 -16.84 -1.00 -16.61
CA ILE A 231 -15.47 -0.76 -16.14
C ILE A 231 -14.59 -1.80 -16.85
N PRO A 232 -13.61 -1.41 -17.68
CA PRO A 232 -12.71 -2.37 -18.32
C PRO A 232 -11.78 -3.00 -17.29
N LEU A 233 -11.30 -4.21 -17.60
CA LEU A 233 -10.21 -4.83 -16.86
C LEU A 233 -8.88 -4.32 -17.43
N LEU A 234 -8.01 -3.84 -16.55
CA LEU A 234 -6.63 -3.48 -16.86
C LEU A 234 -5.80 -4.77 -17.01
N ARG A 235 -5.91 -5.40 -18.19
CA ARG A 235 -5.30 -6.70 -18.53
C ARG A 235 -3.80 -6.61 -18.78
N GLN A 236 -3.10 -7.73 -18.61
CA GLN A 236 -1.68 -7.85 -18.93
C GLN A 236 -1.34 -7.45 -20.37
N GLN A 237 -0.16 -6.86 -20.53
CA GLN A 237 0.45 -6.40 -21.78
C GLN A 237 -0.31 -5.26 -22.50
N GLN A 238 -1.22 -4.58 -21.81
CA GLN A 238 -2.01 -3.48 -22.37
C GLN A 238 -1.77 -2.18 -21.60
N ASN A 239 -1.53 -1.10 -22.34
CA ASN A 239 -1.55 0.26 -21.78
C ASN A 239 -3.01 0.74 -21.77
N GLN A 240 -3.59 0.90 -20.59
CA GLN A 240 -4.96 1.37 -20.40
C GLN A 240 -5.09 2.18 -19.11
N ALA A 241 -6.03 3.12 -19.09
CA ALA A 241 -6.33 3.92 -17.91
C ALA A 241 -7.84 4.01 -17.63
N ILE A 242 -8.18 4.19 -16.36
CA ILE A 242 -9.55 4.41 -15.87
C ILE A 242 -9.55 5.62 -14.95
N THR A 243 -10.36 6.64 -15.24
CA THR A 243 -10.66 7.74 -14.30
C THR A 243 -12.09 7.60 -13.80
N MET A 244 -12.27 7.70 -12.49
CA MET A 244 -13.58 7.60 -11.83
C MET A 244 -13.66 8.55 -10.63
N SER A 245 -14.86 8.91 -10.21
CA SER A 245 -15.03 9.78 -9.04
C SER A 245 -14.76 9.04 -7.73
N GLN A 246 -14.39 9.79 -6.68
CA GLN A 246 -14.23 9.22 -5.33
C GLN A 246 -15.54 8.55 -4.88
N GLN A 247 -16.71 9.15 -5.16
CA GLN A 247 -18.02 8.53 -4.88
C GLN A 247 -18.25 7.19 -5.61
N GLN A 248 -17.85 7.07 -6.89
CA GLN A 248 -17.91 5.80 -7.63
C GLN A 248 -17.01 4.73 -6.99
N ILE A 249 -15.82 5.12 -6.54
CA ILE A 249 -14.91 4.23 -5.79
C ILE A 249 -15.55 3.78 -4.47
N SER A 250 -16.14 4.70 -3.71
CA SER A 250 -16.83 4.38 -2.45
C SER A 250 -18.00 3.41 -2.66
N CYS A 251 -18.77 3.56 -3.74
CA CYS A 251 -19.84 2.63 -4.13
C CYS A 251 -19.33 1.21 -4.45
N LEU A 252 -18.25 1.12 -5.23
CA LEU A 252 -17.61 -0.16 -5.55
C LEU A 252 -17.01 -0.83 -4.30
N LEU A 253 -16.41 -0.05 -3.40
CA LEU A 253 -15.87 -0.56 -2.14
C LEU A 253 -16.96 -0.95 -1.14
N ALA A 254 -18.11 -0.27 -1.10
CA ALA A 254 -19.25 -0.70 -0.29
C ALA A 254 -19.79 -2.05 -0.78
N ASN A 255 -19.88 -2.24 -2.11
CA ASN A 255 -20.19 -3.53 -2.72
C ASN A 255 -19.14 -4.62 -2.43
N ALA A 256 -17.86 -4.25 -2.33
CA ALA A 256 -16.77 -5.15 -1.95
C ALA A 256 -16.84 -5.57 -0.46
N PHE A 257 -17.18 -4.63 0.43
CA PHE A 257 -17.43 -4.90 1.84
C PHE A 257 -18.57 -5.90 2.02
N PHE A 258 -19.72 -5.67 1.38
CA PHE A 258 -20.85 -6.61 1.43
C PHE A 258 -20.63 -7.88 0.56
N CYS A 259 -19.44 -8.12 0.03
CA CYS A 259 -19.10 -9.33 -0.74
C CYS A 259 -20.06 -9.64 -1.90
N THR A 260 -20.49 -8.61 -2.62
CA THR A 260 -21.52 -8.72 -3.67
C THR A 260 -20.96 -9.22 -5.01
N PHE A 261 -19.68 -8.93 -5.32
CA PHE A 261 -19.08 -9.21 -6.63
C PHE A 261 -19.09 -10.72 -6.96
N PRO A 262 -19.79 -11.15 -8.03
CA PRO A 262 -19.87 -12.54 -8.45
C PRO A 262 -18.55 -13.00 -9.07
N HIS A 263 -18.29 -14.32 -9.09
CA HIS A 263 -17.06 -14.94 -9.60
C HIS A 263 -15.74 -14.53 -8.90
N ARG A 264 -15.75 -13.62 -7.91
CA ARG A 264 -14.55 -13.11 -7.21
C ARG A 264 -14.20 -13.82 -5.89
N ASN A 265 -14.85 -14.95 -5.62
CA ASN A 265 -14.70 -15.72 -4.38
C ASN A 265 -13.88 -17.02 -4.55
N ASP A 266 -13.62 -17.43 -5.80
CA ASP A 266 -12.83 -18.62 -6.11
C ASP A 266 -11.47 -18.22 -6.70
N THR A 267 -10.40 -18.56 -6.00
CA THR A 267 -9.00 -18.30 -6.39
C THR A 267 -8.28 -19.56 -6.87
N SER A 268 -9.02 -20.62 -7.17
CA SER A 268 -8.45 -21.89 -7.67
C SER A 268 -7.87 -21.68 -9.08
N PRO A 269 -6.78 -22.39 -9.44
CA PRO A 269 -6.25 -22.36 -10.81
C PRO A 269 -7.34 -22.69 -11.83
N GLY A 270 -7.44 -21.89 -12.89
CA GLY A 270 -8.47 -22.03 -13.92
C GLY A 270 -9.80 -21.32 -13.63
N SER A 271 -10.00 -20.72 -12.45
CA SER A 271 -11.12 -19.80 -12.23
C SER A 271 -10.97 -18.54 -13.09
N GLU A 272 -12.10 -17.95 -13.52
CA GLU A 272 -12.12 -16.80 -14.44
C GLU A 272 -11.26 -15.61 -13.99
N TYR A 273 -11.22 -15.37 -12.68
CA TYR A 273 -10.47 -14.27 -12.06
C TYR A 273 -9.24 -14.75 -11.29
N ALA A 274 -8.71 -15.95 -11.55
CA ALA A 274 -7.53 -16.50 -10.86
C ALA A 274 -6.27 -15.61 -10.96
N ASN A 275 -6.14 -14.84 -12.04
CA ASN A 275 -5.06 -13.86 -12.25
C ASN A 275 -5.35 -12.46 -11.66
N TYR A 276 -6.45 -12.27 -10.93
CA TYR A 276 -6.82 -11.00 -10.30
C TYR A 276 -6.73 -11.10 -8.77
N PRO A 277 -6.42 -10.00 -8.05
CA PRO A 277 -6.52 -9.98 -6.59
C PRO A 277 -7.98 -10.23 -6.13
N THR A 278 -8.15 -10.71 -4.90
CA THR A 278 -9.48 -10.79 -4.26
C THR A 278 -10.01 -9.38 -3.97
N ILE A 279 -11.26 -9.10 -4.32
CA ILE A 279 -11.91 -7.79 -4.03
C ILE A 279 -12.91 -7.87 -2.88
N ASN A 280 -13.66 -8.98 -2.71
CA ASN A 280 -14.63 -9.13 -1.62
C ASN A 280 -13.93 -9.22 -0.25
N PHE A 281 -14.50 -8.58 0.77
CA PHE A 281 -13.85 -8.38 2.09
C PHE A 281 -13.98 -9.59 3.04
N SER A 282 -14.48 -10.73 2.58
CA SER A 282 -14.76 -11.90 3.45
C SER A 282 -13.55 -12.40 4.24
N SER A 283 -12.34 -12.30 3.71
CA SER A 283 -11.10 -12.67 4.43
C SER A 283 -10.61 -11.61 5.42
N LEU A 284 -11.21 -10.41 5.45
CA LEU A 284 -10.95 -9.38 6.46
C LEU A 284 -11.84 -9.57 7.70
N PHE A 285 -13.02 -10.17 7.53
CA PHE A 285 -13.98 -10.38 8.63
C PHE A 285 -13.63 -11.56 9.53
N GLY A 286 -12.79 -12.48 9.07
CA GLY A 286 -12.48 -13.72 9.78
C GLY A 286 -11.01 -13.90 10.11
N SER A 287 -10.72 -14.32 11.35
CA SER A 287 -9.39 -14.67 11.84
C SER A 287 -9.23 -16.17 12.18
N ARG A 288 -10.31 -16.95 12.02
CA ARG A 288 -10.43 -18.36 12.45
C ARG A 288 -10.26 -18.55 13.97
N ASN A 289 -10.88 -17.66 14.74
CA ASN A 289 -10.85 -17.61 16.21
C ASN A 289 -9.46 -17.30 16.81
N ASP A 290 -8.55 -16.74 16.02
CA ASP A 290 -7.27 -16.22 16.50
C ASP A 290 -7.46 -14.78 17.00
N SER A 291 -7.52 -14.61 18.33
CA SER A 291 -7.80 -13.32 18.97
C SER A 291 -6.79 -12.22 18.58
N ALA A 292 -5.51 -12.55 18.46
CA ALA A 292 -4.47 -11.59 18.09
C ALA A 292 -4.61 -11.13 16.63
N LYS A 293 -4.94 -12.05 15.71
CA LYS A 293 -5.28 -11.68 14.33
C LYS A 293 -6.60 -10.90 14.24
N SER A 294 -7.60 -11.24 15.05
CA SER A 294 -8.87 -10.50 15.13
C SER A 294 -8.66 -9.06 15.59
N ALA A 295 -7.77 -8.81 16.56
CA ALA A 295 -7.39 -7.46 16.98
C ALA A 295 -6.74 -6.65 15.84
N LEU A 296 -5.76 -7.23 15.13
CA LEU A 296 -5.13 -6.58 13.97
C LEU A 296 -6.12 -6.33 12.82
N GLN A 297 -7.06 -7.24 12.57
CA GLN A 297 -8.14 -7.03 11.60
C GLN A 297 -9.15 -5.97 12.08
N ALA A 298 -9.39 -5.82 13.38
CA ALA A 298 -10.21 -4.73 13.91
C ALA A 298 -9.55 -3.36 13.68
N GLU A 299 -8.23 -3.23 13.82
CA GLU A 299 -7.51 -1.99 13.48
C GLU A 299 -7.61 -1.65 11.99
N LYS A 300 -7.57 -2.65 11.10
CA LYS A 300 -7.89 -2.45 9.68
C LYS A 300 -9.33 -1.98 9.47
N LEU A 301 -10.28 -2.59 10.19
CA LEU A 301 -11.69 -2.21 10.12
C LEU A 301 -11.92 -0.77 10.62
N ARG A 302 -11.18 -0.28 11.64
CA ARG A 302 -11.21 1.14 12.06
C ARG A 302 -10.86 2.07 10.89
N ALA A 303 -9.77 1.79 10.17
CA ALA A 303 -9.36 2.56 9.00
C ALA A 303 -10.41 2.54 7.86
N ILE A 304 -11.02 1.37 7.60
CA ILE A 304 -12.05 1.21 6.57
C ILE A 304 -13.35 1.92 6.96
N PHE A 305 -13.81 1.78 8.20
CA PHE A 305 -15.05 2.44 8.65
C PHE A 305 -14.88 3.94 8.81
N HIS A 306 -13.69 4.45 9.18
CA HIS A 306 -13.42 5.89 9.14
C HIS A 306 -13.51 6.45 7.70
N TYR A 307 -12.93 5.75 6.72
CA TYR A 307 -13.10 6.13 5.31
C TYR A 307 -14.57 6.17 4.90
N PHE A 308 -15.35 5.12 5.21
CA PHE A 308 -16.78 5.09 4.87
C PHE A 308 -17.58 6.17 5.60
N ASP A 309 -17.30 6.46 6.86
CA ASP A 309 -17.95 7.56 7.57
C ASP A 309 -17.67 8.91 6.91
N THR A 310 -16.40 9.17 6.56
CA THR A 310 -15.99 10.40 5.86
C THR A 310 -16.65 10.56 4.51
N VAL A 311 -16.63 9.55 3.63
CA VAL A 311 -17.21 9.67 2.27
C VAL A 311 -18.74 9.57 2.24
N THR A 312 -19.39 9.18 3.35
CA THR A 312 -20.86 9.16 3.48
C THR A 312 -21.39 10.21 4.47
N ASN A 313 -20.56 11.16 4.88
CA ASN A 313 -20.99 12.26 5.74
C ASN A 313 -21.77 13.30 4.92
N GLU A 314 -23.09 13.32 5.07
CA GLU A 314 -23.98 14.28 4.40
C GLU A 314 -24.11 15.61 5.20
N SER A 315 -23.34 15.81 6.27
CA SER A 315 -23.41 17.02 7.11
C SER A 315 -23.04 18.30 6.33
N PRO A 316 -23.85 19.38 6.43
CA PRO A 316 -23.50 20.66 5.81
C PRO A 316 -22.24 21.29 6.43
N HIS A 317 -21.87 20.88 7.65
CA HIS A 317 -20.67 21.33 8.37
C HIS A 317 -19.43 20.46 8.12
N GLN A 318 -19.50 19.43 7.25
CA GLN A 318 -18.30 18.66 6.90
C GLN A 318 -17.29 19.54 6.16
N ASP A 319 -16.02 19.47 6.58
CA ASP A 319 -14.89 20.07 5.88
C ASP A 319 -14.95 19.80 4.37
N SER A 320 -14.83 20.85 3.56
CA SER A 320 -14.84 20.72 2.10
C SER A 320 -13.72 19.82 1.59
N ALA A 321 -12.57 19.81 2.26
CA ALA A 321 -11.44 18.93 1.96
C ALA A 321 -11.73 17.44 2.24
N SER A 322 -12.75 17.11 3.02
CA SER A 322 -13.14 15.74 3.36
C SER A 322 -14.22 15.17 2.44
N LYS A 323 -14.82 15.99 1.57
CA LYS A 323 -15.86 15.56 0.63
C LYS A 323 -15.26 14.71 -0.51
N PRO A 324 -15.92 13.61 -0.93
CA PRO A 324 -15.47 12.76 -2.05
C PRO A 324 -15.79 13.39 -3.41
N ASP A 325 -15.42 14.65 -3.59
CA ASP A 325 -15.84 15.53 -4.71
C ASP A 325 -14.80 15.61 -5.85
N GLY A 326 -13.79 14.75 -5.83
CA GLY A 326 -12.76 14.66 -6.86
C GLY A 326 -12.72 13.33 -7.59
N LEU A 327 -11.66 13.16 -8.39
CA LEU A 327 -11.44 11.99 -9.24
C LEU A 327 -10.14 11.28 -8.85
N VAL A 328 -10.06 9.99 -9.20
CA VAL A 328 -8.83 9.19 -9.15
C VAL A 328 -8.63 8.53 -10.50
N THR A 329 -7.38 8.48 -10.97
CA THR A 329 -6.98 7.82 -12.22
C THR A 329 -6.08 6.63 -11.93
N PHE A 330 -6.43 5.46 -12.47
CA PHE A 330 -5.66 4.23 -12.42
C PHE A 330 -5.14 3.91 -13.82
N GLU A 331 -3.82 3.90 -14.01
CA GLU A 331 -3.16 3.72 -15.31
C GLU A 331 -2.25 2.47 -15.23
N ARG A 332 -2.57 1.44 -16.02
CA ARG A 332 -1.65 0.32 -16.24
C ARG A 332 -0.67 0.71 -17.34
N ILE A 333 0.62 0.72 -17.00
CA ILE A 333 1.69 1.01 -17.94
C ILE A 333 2.40 -0.31 -18.27
N CYS A 334 2.61 -0.57 -19.55
CA CYS A 334 3.36 -1.70 -20.09
C CYS A 334 4.39 -1.17 -21.09
N ILE A 335 5.68 -1.43 -20.83
CA ILE A 335 6.75 -1.14 -21.81
C ILE A 335 7.13 -2.44 -22.51
N PRO A 336 6.94 -2.56 -23.84
CA PRO A 336 7.39 -3.74 -24.60
C PRO A 336 8.90 -3.98 -24.43
N SER A 337 9.34 -5.23 -24.40
CA SER A 337 10.74 -5.58 -24.09
C SER A 337 11.77 -4.91 -25.00
N GLN A 338 11.44 -4.67 -26.27
CA GLN A 338 12.28 -3.96 -27.24
C GLN A 338 12.44 -2.45 -26.96
N HIS A 339 11.59 -1.87 -26.11
CA HIS A 339 11.66 -0.46 -25.68
C HIS A 339 12.24 -0.30 -24.27
N LEU A 340 12.55 -1.40 -23.56
CA LEU A 340 13.24 -1.33 -22.27
C LEU A 340 14.71 -0.88 -22.47
N PRO A 341 15.33 -0.21 -21.48
CA PRO A 341 16.68 0.32 -21.65
C PRO A 341 17.71 -0.79 -21.83
N ASN A 342 18.58 -0.66 -22.84
CA ASN A 342 19.82 -1.43 -22.87
C ASN A 342 20.81 -0.83 -21.87
N TRP A 343 20.78 -1.32 -20.63
CA TRP A 343 21.59 -0.85 -19.50
C TRP A 343 23.09 -0.79 -19.77
N LYS A 344 23.64 -1.62 -20.68
CA LYS A 344 25.06 -1.59 -21.09
C LYS A 344 25.47 -0.34 -21.86
N ASN A 345 24.49 0.45 -22.33
CA ASN A 345 24.67 1.59 -23.23
C ASN A 345 24.13 2.91 -22.63
N ARG A 346 23.59 2.90 -21.41
CA ARG A 346 23.01 4.08 -20.74
C ARG A 346 24.10 4.95 -20.10
N LYS A 347 24.44 6.06 -20.74
CA LYS A 347 25.55 6.95 -20.34
C LYS A 347 25.13 8.04 -19.34
N GLU A 348 23.91 7.99 -18.83
CA GLU A 348 23.41 8.95 -17.84
C GLU A 348 24.23 8.90 -16.55
N PRO A 349 24.61 10.05 -15.95
CA PRO A 349 25.10 10.10 -14.58
C PRO A 349 23.95 9.91 -13.58
N LEU A 350 24.26 9.53 -12.34
CA LEU A 350 23.28 9.48 -11.26
C LEU A 350 22.70 10.87 -10.96
N LYS A 351 21.44 10.91 -10.54
CA LYS A 351 20.67 12.13 -10.24
C LYS A 351 20.80 12.56 -8.78
N ASN A 352 20.20 13.69 -8.40
CA ASN A 352 20.27 14.17 -7.03
C ASN A 352 19.57 13.19 -6.09
N LEU A 353 20.18 12.95 -4.93
CA LEU A 353 19.65 12.09 -3.88
C LEU A 353 19.48 12.91 -2.60
N HIS A 354 18.25 12.99 -2.11
CA HIS A 354 17.94 13.22 -0.71
C HIS A 354 17.82 11.85 -0.02
N ILE A 355 18.51 11.62 1.09
CA ILE A 355 18.38 10.39 1.88
C ILE A 355 18.22 10.68 3.37
N SER A 356 17.31 9.95 4.01
CA SER A 356 16.94 10.14 5.42
C SER A 356 16.59 8.82 6.09
N SER A 357 17.00 8.65 7.35
CA SER A 357 16.47 7.61 8.25
C SER A 357 15.07 7.95 8.75
N GLU A 358 14.80 9.23 8.95
CA GLU A 358 13.52 9.77 9.41
C GLU A 358 12.54 10.05 8.27
N GLY A 359 11.25 10.13 8.62
CA GLY A 359 10.17 10.43 7.69
C GLY A 359 9.61 9.20 6.97
N SER A 360 8.66 9.42 6.07
CA SER A 360 8.03 8.37 5.26
C SER A 360 7.74 8.86 3.84
N ILE A 361 7.59 7.91 2.91
CA ILE A 361 7.27 8.17 1.50
C ILE A 361 5.98 9.00 1.38
N GLU A 362 4.98 8.66 2.18
CA GLU A 362 3.63 9.20 2.10
C GLU A 362 3.55 10.64 2.59
N LYS A 363 4.30 10.98 3.65
CA LYS A 363 4.32 12.31 4.29
C LYS A 363 5.41 13.23 3.73
N ALA A 364 6.67 12.78 3.76
CA ALA A 364 7.81 13.60 3.33
C ALA A 364 7.91 13.67 1.79
N GLY A 365 7.45 12.63 1.09
CA GLY A 365 7.29 12.60 -0.37
C GLY A 365 5.98 13.19 -0.88
N THR A 366 5.36 14.13 -0.16
CA THR A 366 4.13 14.80 -0.64
C THR A 366 4.39 15.51 -1.97
N GLY A 367 3.53 15.29 -2.97
CA GLY A 367 3.70 15.82 -4.33
C GLY A 367 4.81 15.17 -5.16
N MET A 368 5.54 14.19 -4.65
CA MET A 368 6.49 13.36 -5.40
C MET A 368 5.78 12.14 -5.99
N LEU A 369 6.47 11.36 -6.83
CA LEU A 369 6.01 10.01 -7.17
C LEU A 369 6.32 9.07 -6.01
N GLN A 370 5.29 8.67 -5.27
CA GLN A 370 5.37 7.79 -4.12
C GLN A 370 5.44 6.33 -4.60
N VAL A 371 6.47 5.59 -4.20
CA VAL A 371 6.60 4.17 -4.56
C VAL A 371 5.83 3.30 -3.57
N ASP A 372 4.94 2.47 -4.11
CA ASP A 372 4.30 1.37 -3.41
C ASP A 372 5.13 0.10 -3.64
N PHE A 373 5.58 -0.53 -2.54
CA PHE A 373 6.40 -1.75 -2.54
C PHE A 373 5.54 -2.99 -2.78
N ALA A 374 4.89 -2.98 -3.94
CA ALA A 374 3.72 -3.78 -4.22
C ALA A 374 3.97 -5.29 -4.30
N SER A 375 2.89 -6.04 -4.08
CA SER A 375 2.74 -7.38 -4.63
C SER A 375 2.38 -7.29 -6.11
N LYS A 376 2.84 -8.27 -6.90
CA LYS A 376 2.35 -8.46 -8.29
C LYS A 376 0.83 -8.63 -8.38
N TYR A 377 0.17 -8.97 -7.27
CA TYR A 377 -1.27 -8.82 -7.07
C TYR A 377 -1.53 -7.60 -6.19
N ILE A 378 -1.82 -6.45 -6.82
CA ILE A 378 -2.00 -5.12 -6.22
C ILE A 378 -2.76 -5.13 -4.88
N GLY A 379 -2.26 -4.36 -3.90
CA GLY A 379 -2.78 -4.28 -2.53
C GLY A 379 -2.52 -5.54 -1.70
N GLY A 380 -1.64 -6.43 -2.16
CA GLY A 380 -1.15 -7.61 -1.45
C GLY A 380 -2.20 -8.36 -0.62
N GLY A 381 -1.94 -8.43 0.68
CA GLY A 381 -2.79 -9.02 1.72
C GLY A 381 -3.69 -8.03 2.45
N VAL A 382 -4.06 -6.87 1.87
CA VAL A 382 -4.81 -5.82 2.59
C VAL A 382 -6.15 -6.33 3.14
N LEU A 383 -6.87 -7.12 2.35
CA LEU A 383 -8.11 -7.80 2.75
C LEU A 383 -7.90 -9.15 3.47
N LYS A 384 -6.67 -9.41 3.95
CA LYS A 384 -6.24 -10.63 4.65
C LYS A 384 -5.35 -10.22 5.85
N SER A 385 -4.27 -10.95 6.12
CA SER A 385 -3.32 -10.68 7.21
C SER A 385 -2.14 -9.76 6.87
N GLY A 386 -2.01 -9.27 5.63
CA GLY A 386 -0.88 -8.41 5.23
C GLY A 386 -0.95 -7.04 5.88
N LEU A 387 0.15 -6.59 6.50
CA LEU A 387 0.29 -5.32 7.23
C LEU A 387 1.71 -4.74 7.06
N VAL A 388 2.27 -4.84 5.85
CA VAL A 388 3.54 -4.18 5.48
C VAL A 388 3.23 -2.91 4.66
N GLN A 389 4.24 -2.31 4.03
CA GLN A 389 4.11 -0.96 3.43
C GLN A 389 2.95 -0.83 2.43
N GLU A 390 2.77 -1.79 1.51
CA GLU A 390 1.64 -1.81 0.55
C GLU A 390 0.28 -1.81 1.28
N GLU A 391 0.05 -2.71 2.24
CA GLU A 391 -1.25 -2.77 2.91
C GLU A 391 -1.52 -1.57 3.82
N ILE A 392 -0.48 -1.04 4.48
CA ILE A 392 -0.60 0.17 5.30
C ILE A 392 -0.95 1.37 4.43
N LEU A 393 -0.31 1.53 3.26
CA LEU A 393 -0.63 2.56 2.28
C LEU A 393 -2.09 2.46 1.80
N PHE A 394 -2.58 1.24 1.54
CA PHE A 394 -3.96 0.98 1.16
C PHE A 394 -4.96 1.21 2.31
N LEU A 395 -4.54 1.16 3.58
CA LEU A 395 -5.37 1.51 4.74
C LEU A 395 -5.34 3.02 5.02
N MET A 396 -4.20 3.69 4.82
CA MET A 396 -4.11 5.16 4.80
C MET A 396 -5.00 5.77 3.72
N SER A 397 -5.14 5.10 2.57
CA SER A 397 -5.87 5.59 1.38
C SER A 397 -6.77 4.50 0.78
N PRO A 398 -7.93 4.17 1.39
CA PRO A 398 -8.76 3.02 1.01
C PRO A 398 -9.28 3.00 -0.43
N GLU A 399 -9.30 4.14 -1.11
CA GLU A 399 -9.58 4.24 -2.55
C GLU A 399 -8.67 3.34 -3.41
N LEU A 400 -7.43 3.09 -2.97
CA LEU A 400 -6.48 2.21 -3.66
C LEU A 400 -6.99 0.75 -3.76
N ILE A 401 -7.79 0.30 -2.79
CA ILE A 401 -8.33 -1.08 -2.73
C ILE A 401 -9.16 -1.40 -3.99
N VAL A 402 -9.80 -0.40 -4.61
CA VAL A 402 -10.64 -0.62 -5.80
C VAL A 402 -9.82 -1.09 -7.01
N ALA A 403 -8.51 -0.81 -7.06
CA ALA A 403 -7.64 -1.31 -8.13
C ALA A 403 -7.67 -2.84 -8.23
N ARG A 404 -7.93 -3.54 -7.12
CA ARG A 404 -8.09 -5.01 -7.04
C ARG A 404 -9.29 -5.53 -7.82
N LEU A 405 -10.29 -4.68 -8.07
CA LEU A 405 -11.48 -5.04 -8.84
C LEU A 405 -11.16 -5.25 -10.32
N PHE A 406 -10.28 -4.44 -10.90
CA PHE A 406 -10.05 -4.41 -12.35
C PHE A 406 -8.60 -4.63 -12.79
N THR A 407 -7.61 -4.64 -11.89
CA THR A 407 -6.20 -4.81 -12.29
C THR A 407 -5.79 -6.28 -12.28
N GLU A 408 -5.42 -6.82 -13.44
CA GLU A 408 -4.80 -8.14 -13.54
C GLU A 408 -3.40 -8.12 -12.90
N LYS A 409 -2.92 -9.26 -12.41
CA LYS A 409 -1.54 -9.44 -11.93
C LYS A 409 -0.51 -8.73 -12.82
N LEU A 410 0.45 -8.01 -12.23
CA LEU A 410 1.54 -7.37 -12.99
C LEU A 410 2.51 -8.42 -13.57
N ALA A 411 2.95 -8.22 -14.81
CA ALA A 411 4.12 -8.86 -15.40
C ALA A 411 5.39 -8.01 -15.17
N ASP A 412 6.56 -8.57 -15.48
CA ASP A 412 7.86 -7.92 -15.18
C ASP A 412 8.09 -6.57 -15.88
N ASN A 413 7.39 -6.33 -17.00
CA ASN A 413 7.49 -5.11 -17.81
C ASN A 413 6.34 -4.11 -17.58
N GLU A 414 5.61 -4.26 -16.47
CA GLU A 414 4.41 -3.48 -16.15
C GLU A 414 4.45 -2.80 -14.78
N CYS A 415 3.69 -1.72 -14.62
CA CYS A 415 3.36 -1.12 -13.32
C CYS A 415 1.90 -0.63 -13.30
N LEU A 416 1.38 -0.33 -12.11
CA LEU A 416 0.12 0.41 -11.97
C LEU A 416 0.42 1.78 -11.34
N LYS A 417 0.08 2.86 -12.04
CA LYS A 417 0.22 4.23 -11.56
C LYS A 417 -1.16 4.77 -11.16
N ILE A 418 -1.25 5.40 -9.99
CA ILE A 418 -2.50 5.88 -9.42
C ILE A 418 -2.35 7.36 -9.08
N THR A 419 -3.15 8.22 -9.71
CA THR A 419 -3.08 9.69 -9.55
C THR A 419 -4.38 10.22 -8.94
N GLY A 420 -4.26 11.02 -7.88
CA GLY A 420 -5.37 11.62 -7.16
C GLY A 420 -5.94 10.94 -5.91
N PRO A 421 -5.44 9.78 -5.39
CA PRO A 421 -6.05 9.13 -4.24
C PRO A 421 -5.87 9.95 -2.97
N GLN A 422 -6.94 10.11 -2.22
CA GLN A 422 -6.97 10.87 -0.97
C GLN A 422 -6.48 10.02 0.22
N MET A 423 -5.74 10.63 1.13
CA MET A 423 -5.43 10.04 2.43
C MET A 423 -6.59 10.31 3.41
N TYR A 424 -6.97 9.30 4.19
CA TYR A 424 -8.08 9.36 5.15
C TYR A 424 -7.66 9.00 6.57
N ASN A 425 -6.61 8.20 6.73
CA ASN A 425 -6.23 7.63 8.03
C ASN A 425 -4.79 7.94 8.39
N ILE A 426 -4.56 8.32 9.65
CA ILE A 426 -3.25 8.25 10.31
C ILE A 426 -3.13 6.85 10.93
N THR A 427 -2.02 6.18 10.67
CA THR A 427 -1.70 4.87 11.23
C THR A 427 -0.28 4.86 11.79
N SER A 428 0.01 3.97 12.74
CA SER A 428 1.34 3.79 13.32
C SER A 428 1.63 2.31 13.55
N GLY A 429 2.89 2.01 13.87
CA GLY A 429 3.40 0.64 13.91
C GLY A 429 3.53 -0.02 12.54
N TYR A 430 3.95 -1.28 12.53
CA TYR A 430 4.22 -2.04 11.32
C TYR A 430 4.01 -3.53 11.57
N SER A 431 3.47 -4.28 10.61
CA SER A 431 3.14 -5.71 10.78
C SER A 431 2.30 -5.95 12.05
N SER A 432 2.80 -6.70 13.03
CA SER A 432 2.09 -7.04 14.28
C SER A 432 1.93 -5.89 15.28
N THR A 433 2.59 -4.74 15.08
CA THR A 433 2.41 -3.54 15.94
C THR A 433 1.51 -2.48 15.30
N PHE A 434 0.99 -2.75 14.10
CA PHE A 434 0.10 -1.83 13.39
C PHE A 434 -1.15 -1.50 14.22
N HIS A 435 -1.48 -0.21 14.27
CA HIS A 435 -2.74 0.30 14.79
C HIS A 435 -3.18 1.56 14.04
N TRP A 436 -4.49 1.79 14.02
CA TRP A 436 -5.08 3.03 13.56
C TRP A 436 -4.95 4.09 14.66
N VAL A 437 -4.46 5.27 14.28
CA VAL A 437 -4.20 6.39 15.21
C VAL A 437 -5.34 7.40 15.19
N GLY A 438 -5.88 7.71 14.01
CA GLY A 438 -6.90 8.75 13.89
C GLY A 438 -7.26 9.16 12.46
N PRO A 439 -8.19 10.11 12.31
CA PRO A 439 -8.55 10.71 11.04
C PRO A 439 -7.39 11.52 10.43
N TYR A 440 -7.33 11.62 9.10
CA TYR A 440 -6.45 12.53 8.37
C TYR A 440 -7.26 13.45 7.46
N ILE A 441 -7.10 14.76 7.62
CA ILE A 441 -7.69 15.77 6.72
C ILE A 441 -6.67 16.09 5.63
N ASP A 442 -6.92 15.57 4.43
CA ASP A 442 -6.05 15.76 3.28
C ASP A 442 -6.23 17.16 2.66
N LEU A 443 -5.28 18.05 2.98
CA LEU A 443 -5.22 19.41 2.45
C LEU A 443 -4.38 19.53 1.18
N THR A 444 -3.94 18.42 0.56
CA THR A 444 -3.17 18.50 -0.69
C THR A 444 -4.02 19.11 -1.81
N LYS A 445 -3.40 19.99 -2.62
CA LYS A 445 -4.05 20.67 -3.75
C LYS A 445 -4.62 19.64 -4.74
N ARG A 446 -5.64 20.04 -5.50
CA ARG A 446 -6.18 19.24 -6.62
C ARG A 446 -5.78 19.87 -7.96
N ASP A 447 -5.62 19.05 -9.00
CA ASP A 447 -5.48 19.51 -10.40
C ASP A 447 -6.83 19.92 -11.02
N MET A 448 -6.82 20.38 -12.28
CA MET A 448 -8.04 20.69 -13.02
C MET A 448 -9.00 19.49 -13.21
N TRP A 449 -8.52 18.26 -13.01
CA TRP A 449 -9.31 17.03 -13.00
C TRP A 449 -9.82 16.67 -11.59
N LYS A 450 -9.73 17.60 -10.63
CA LYS A 450 -10.02 17.42 -9.20
C LYS A 450 -9.27 16.24 -8.55
N ARG A 451 -8.16 15.78 -9.14
CA ARG A 451 -7.30 14.73 -8.59
C ARG A 451 -6.32 15.38 -7.61
N ARG A 452 -6.14 14.82 -6.41
CA ARG A 452 -5.11 15.29 -5.46
C ARG A 452 -3.72 15.29 -6.11
N TYR A 453 -2.85 16.21 -5.67
CA TYR A 453 -1.43 16.29 -6.02
C TYR A 453 -0.63 15.17 -5.35
N ARG A 454 -1.02 13.94 -5.66
CA ARG A 454 -0.44 12.71 -5.16
C ARG A 454 -0.48 11.68 -6.28
N GLN A 455 0.69 11.13 -6.58
CA GLN A 455 0.85 10.07 -7.56
C GLN A 455 1.60 8.92 -6.89
N ILE A 456 1.01 7.72 -6.95
CA ILE A 456 1.57 6.48 -6.42
C ILE A 456 1.92 5.58 -7.62
N VAL A 457 3.00 4.80 -7.52
CA VAL A 457 3.27 3.70 -8.46
C VAL A 457 3.54 2.40 -7.74
N ALA A 458 2.74 1.39 -8.07
CA ALA A 458 2.91 0.02 -7.62
C ALA A 458 3.90 -0.70 -8.52
N ILE A 459 5.05 -1.08 -7.96
CA ILE A 459 6.06 -1.92 -8.59
C ILE A 459 6.41 -3.11 -7.69
N ASP A 460 6.24 -4.32 -8.20
CA ASP A 460 6.56 -5.54 -7.46
C ASP A 460 8.03 -5.91 -7.60
N ALA A 461 8.73 -6.10 -6.48
CA ALA A 461 10.08 -6.68 -6.45
C ALA A 461 10.03 -8.21 -6.54
N LEU A 462 11.16 -8.84 -6.85
CA LEU A 462 11.31 -10.29 -6.76
C LEU A 462 11.37 -10.75 -5.29
N ASP A 463 10.67 -11.85 -4.98
CA ASP A 463 10.72 -12.54 -3.68
C ASP A 463 11.85 -13.57 -3.66
N PHE A 464 12.96 -13.23 -3.01
CA PHE A 464 14.17 -14.05 -2.97
C PHE A 464 14.14 -15.04 -1.81
N LYS A 465 13.61 -16.25 -2.06
CA LYS A 465 13.68 -17.37 -1.10
C LYS A 465 15.11 -17.62 -0.61
N ASN A 466 16.06 -17.57 -1.55
CA ASN A 466 17.50 -17.60 -1.30
C ASN A 466 18.10 -16.22 -1.67
N PRO A 467 18.55 -15.41 -0.69
CA PRO A 467 19.09 -14.07 -0.96
C PRO A 467 20.30 -14.02 -1.91
N LYS A 468 20.95 -15.15 -2.22
CA LYS A 468 22.04 -15.20 -3.21
C LYS A 468 21.56 -15.00 -4.65
N GLU A 469 20.30 -15.34 -4.96
CA GLU A 469 19.75 -15.32 -6.32
C GLU A 469 19.62 -13.90 -6.90
N GLN A 470 19.53 -12.88 -6.04
CA GLN A 470 19.45 -11.48 -6.49
C GLN A 470 20.73 -11.00 -7.20
N TYR A 471 21.88 -11.63 -6.92
CA TYR A 471 23.16 -11.31 -7.55
C TYR A 471 23.38 -12.06 -8.87
N THR A 472 22.32 -12.24 -9.65
CA THR A 472 22.39 -12.70 -11.04
C THR A 472 22.11 -11.52 -11.98
N LYS A 473 22.73 -11.54 -13.16
CA LYS A 473 22.54 -10.48 -14.17
C LYS A 473 21.06 -10.36 -14.57
N GLU A 474 20.38 -11.50 -14.64
CA GLU A 474 18.97 -11.63 -15.02
C GLU A 474 18.07 -10.95 -13.99
N ASN A 475 18.25 -11.24 -12.69
CA ASN A 475 17.45 -10.62 -11.63
C ASN A 475 17.79 -9.13 -11.45
N ILE A 476 19.05 -8.71 -11.50
CA ILE A 476 19.42 -7.27 -11.50
C ILE A 476 18.76 -6.54 -12.67
N THR A 477 18.77 -7.12 -13.87
CA THR A 477 18.15 -6.52 -15.06
C THR A 477 16.62 -6.46 -14.95
N ARG A 478 15.99 -7.49 -14.39
CA ARG A 478 14.54 -7.52 -14.12
C ARG A 478 14.14 -6.38 -13.19
N GLU A 479 14.83 -6.23 -12.06
CA GLU A 479 14.51 -5.19 -11.07
C GLU A 479 14.80 -3.77 -11.60
N LEU A 480 15.87 -3.59 -12.38
CA LEU A 480 16.15 -2.34 -13.10
C LEU A 480 15.03 -1.98 -14.09
N ASN A 481 14.58 -2.95 -14.90
CA ASN A 481 13.47 -2.77 -15.84
C ASN A 481 12.17 -2.41 -15.11
N LYS A 482 11.81 -3.16 -14.06
CA LYS A 482 10.62 -2.91 -13.24
C LYS A 482 10.61 -1.51 -12.63
N ALA A 483 11.71 -1.09 -12.01
CA ALA A 483 11.86 0.25 -11.46
C ALA A 483 11.75 1.32 -12.56
N TYR A 484 12.38 1.11 -13.72
CA TYR A 484 12.29 2.04 -14.85
C TYR A 484 10.86 2.19 -15.40
N VAL A 485 10.10 1.09 -15.55
CA VAL A 485 8.68 1.12 -15.94
C VAL A 485 7.86 1.94 -14.93
N GLY A 486 8.13 1.77 -13.63
CA GLY A 486 7.47 2.55 -12.58
C GLY A 486 7.81 4.04 -12.61
N PHE A 487 9.09 4.37 -12.82
CA PHE A 487 9.60 5.74 -12.73
C PHE A 487 9.37 6.57 -14.02
N GLY A 488 9.07 5.93 -15.15
CA GLY A 488 8.78 6.61 -16.41
C GLY A 488 7.47 7.41 -16.43
N GLY A 489 7.27 8.18 -17.50
CA GLY A 489 6.09 9.01 -17.73
C GLY A 489 6.19 10.43 -17.16
N GLN A 490 5.05 11.13 -17.11
CA GLN A 490 4.92 12.52 -16.67
C GLN A 490 3.92 12.66 -15.51
N PRO A 491 4.00 13.75 -14.71
CA PRO A 491 5.11 14.72 -14.67
C PRO A 491 6.38 14.10 -14.05
N LYS A 492 7.56 14.61 -14.45
CA LYS A 492 8.87 14.20 -13.90
C LYS A 492 9.16 14.83 -12.53
N THR A 493 8.31 14.57 -11.55
CA THR A 493 8.59 14.86 -10.13
C THR A 493 9.77 14.03 -9.62
N ALA A 494 10.31 14.35 -8.45
CA ALA A 494 11.20 13.43 -7.77
C ALA A 494 10.47 12.11 -7.40
N ILE A 495 11.24 11.06 -7.14
CA ILE A 495 10.75 9.76 -6.69
C ILE A 495 10.92 9.68 -5.18
N ALA A 496 9.84 9.47 -4.44
CA ALA A 496 9.87 9.16 -3.01
C ALA A 496 9.79 7.64 -2.82
N THR A 497 10.88 7.04 -2.33
CA THR A 497 11.05 5.59 -2.21
C THR A 497 11.89 5.20 -0.99
N GLY A 498 12.29 3.94 -0.88
CA GLY A 498 13.14 3.42 0.18
C GLY A 498 13.54 1.96 -0.08
N ASN A 499 13.46 1.14 0.97
CA ASN A 499 13.90 -0.26 1.02
C ASN A 499 12.99 -1.25 0.22
N TRP A 500 12.73 -0.94 -1.05
CA TRP A 500 11.87 -1.70 -1.96
C TRP A 500 12.27 -3.18 -2.07
N GLY A 501 11.37 -4.08 -1.68
CA GLY A 501 11.59 -5.53 -1.71
C GLY A 501 12.58 -6.07 -0.65
N CYS A 502 13.02 -5.26 0.31
CA CYS A 502 14.09 -5.67 1.25
C CYS A 502 13.57 -6.33 2.54
N GLY A 503 12.28 -6.14 2.86
CA GLY A 503 11.63 -6.77 4.01
C GLY A 503 11.22 -8.21 3.73
N ALA A 504 9.92 -8.46 3.57
CA ALA A 504 9.37 -9.81 3.36
C ALA A 504 10.00 -10.57 2.16
N PHE A 505 10.45 -9.85 1.13
CA PHE A 505 11.03 -10.39 -0.10
C PHE A 505 12.57 -10.52 -0.08
N LYS A 506 13.23 -10.17 1.04
CA LYS A 506 14.64 -10.46 1.34
C LYS A 506 15.69 -9.90 0.36
N GLY A 507 15.37 -8.85 -0.38
CA GLY A 507 16.33 -8.10 -1.18
C GLY A 507 17.39 -7.39 -0.31
N ASP A 508 18.61 -7.26 -0.81
CA ASP A 508 19.64 -6.43 -0.20
C ASP A 508 19.32 -4.94 -0.43
N PRO A 509 19.19 -4.12 0.63
CA PRO A 509 18.92 -2.70 0.50
C PRO A 509 20.05 -1.93 -0.22
N LYS A 510 21.32 -2.35 -0.12
CA LYS A 510 22.44 -1.71 -0.81
C LYS A 510 22.31 -1.87 -2.33
N LEU A 511 22.10 -3.09 -2.81
CA LEU A 511 21.82 -3.39 -4.21
C LEU A 511 20.54 -2.70 -4.70
N LYS A 512 19.44 -2.78 -3.93
CA LYS A 512 18.16 -2.16 -4.28
C LYS A 512 18.22 -0.63 -4.36
N ALA A 513 19.02 0.03 -3.54
CA ALA A 513 19.28 1.46 -3.66
C ALA A 513 19.99 1.80 -4.98
N LEU A 514 21.06 1.08 -5.34
CA LEU A 514 21.77 1.29 -6.61
C LEU A 514 20.87 1.04 -7.83
N ILE A 515 20.06 -0.03 -7.82
CA ILE A 515 19.10 -0.35 -8.88
C ILE A 515 18.11 0.80 -9.07
N GLN A 516 17.54 1.33 -7.99
CA GLN A 516 16.60 2.44 -8.07
C GLN A 516 17.27 3.73 -8.56
N LEU A 517 18.48 4.06 -8.06
CA LEU A 517 19.26 5.21 -8.52
C LEU A 517 19.58 5.16 -10.03
N MET A 518 19.95 3.97 -10.55
CA MET A 518 20.18 3.75 -11.97
C MET A 518 18.91 3.92 -12.80
N ALA A 519 17.79 3.35 -12.34
CA ALA A 519 16.50 3.49 -13.02
C ALA A 519 16.00 4.95 -13.02
N ALA A 520 16.15 5.67 -11.90
CA ALA A 520 15.81 7.08 -11.78
C ALA A 520 16.67 7.98 -12.69
N ALA A 521 17.97 7.67 -12.82
CA ALA A 521 18.85 8.36 -13.76
C ALA A 521 18.39 8.23 -15.21
N VAL A 522 18.01 7.02 -15.64
CA VAL A 522 17.51 6.74 -16.99
C VAL A 522 16.08 7.28 -17.21
N ALA A 523 15.26 7.35 -16.16
CA ALA A 523 13.95 8.02 -16.17
C ALA A 523 14.05 9.56 -16.12
N ASP A 524 15.26 10.11 -15.89
CA ASP A 524 15.55 11.54 -15.74
C ASP A 524 14.85 12.20 -14.53
N ARG A 525 15.03 11.61 -13.34
CA ARG A 525 14.36 12.01 -12.09
C ARG A 525 15.30 11.98 -10.89
N ASP A 526 15.17 12.98 -10.02
CA ASP A 526 15.83 13.00 -8.71
C ASP A 526 15.07 12.11 -7.70
N MET A 527 15.69 11.82 -6.55
CA MET A 527 15.17 10.83 -5.58
C MET A 527 15.19 11.35 -4.14
N ALA A 528 14.13 11.06 -3.40
CA ALA A 528 14.09 11.02 -1.94
C ALA A 528 14.02 9.55 -1.48
N PHE A 529 14.99 9.12 -0.68
CA PHE A 529 15.12 7.74 -0.21
C PHE A 529 14.99 7.68 1.32
N PHE A 530 14.04 6.91 1.82
CA PHE A 530 13.76 6.75 3.24
C PHE A 530 14.20 5.36 3.71
N THR A 531 15.17 5.30 4.63
CA THR A 531 15.72 4.02 5.13
C THR A 531 14.98 3.44 6.34
N PHE A 532 13.93 4.12 6.81
CA PHE A 532 13.00 3.68 7.86
C PHE A 532 13.72 3.36 9.19
N GLY A 533 14.25 4.39 9.83
CA GLY A 533 15.02 4.32 11.09
C GLY A 533 16.47 3.84 10.94
N ASN A 534 16.86 3.26 9.80
CA ASN A 534 18.21 2.73 9.62
C ASN A 534 19.22 3.82 9.18
N GLU A 535 19.77 4.53 10.18
CA GLU A 535 20.83 5.54 10.00
C GLU A 535 22.10 4.96 9.37
N HIS A 536 22.49 3.73 9.70
CA HIS A 536 23.70 3.11 9.16
C HIS A 536 23.59 2.96 7.63
N LEU A 537 22.46 2.41 7.17
CA LEU A 537 22.14 2.27 5.75
C LEU A 537 22.05 3.63 5.05
N ALA A 538 21.46 4.65 5.70
CA ALA A 538 21.39 6.00 5.13
C ALA A 538 22.78 6.56 4.85
N ASN A 539 23.68 6.48 5.85
CA ASN A 539 25.07 6.90 5.73
C ASN A 539 25.87 6.09 4.69
N GLU A 540 25.68 4.77 4.60
CA GLU A 540 26.35 3.94 3.60
C GLU A 540 25.89 4.26 2.16
N VAL A 541 24.58 4.44 1.95
CA VAL A 541 24.00 4.77 0.64
C VAL A 541 24.37 6.21 0.23
N GLN A 542 24.33 7.18 1.16
CA GLN A 542 24.79 8.56 0.91
C GLN A 542 26.25 8.55 0.45
N ARG A 543 27.15 7.93 1.22
CA ARG A 543 28.59 7.87 0.89
C ARG A 543 28.85 7.20 -0.45
N MET A 544 28.12 6.13 -0.77
CA MET A 544 28.25 5.46 -2.06
C MET A 544 27.79 6.38 -3.22
N HIS A 545 26.65 7.05 -3.07
CA HIS A 545 26.14 8.01 -4.05
C HIS A 545 27.14 9.15 -4.30
N GLU A 546 27.67 9.77 -3.24
CA GLU A 546 28.68 10.84 -3.31
C GLU A 546 29.96 10.41 -4.03
N ILE A 547 30.48 9.21 -3.73
CA ILE A 547 31.67 8.66 -4.39
C ILE A 547 31.38 8.42 -5.89
N LEU A 548 30.23 7.83 -6.23
CA LEU A 548 29.83 7.57 -7.61
C LEU A 548 29.64 8.88 -8.40
N ALA A 549 29.04 9.90 -7.79
CA ALA A 549 28.86 11.23 -8.37
C ALA A 549 30.22 11.94 -8.58
N LYS A 550 31.07 12.00 -7.54
CA LYS A 550 32.42 12.60 -7.60
C LYS A 550 33.31 11.95 -8.66
N LYS A 551 33.17 10.63 -8.87
CA LYS A 551 33.89 9.86 -9.91
C LYS A 551 33.19 9.89 -11.28
N SER A 552 32.06 10.60 -11.43
CA SER A 552 31.26 10.66 -12.67
C SER A 552 30.96 9.27 -13.24
N VAL A 553 30.50 8.36 -12.38
CA VAL A 553 30.11 7.01 -12.76
C VAL A 553 28.74 7.04 -13.43
N THR A 554 28.71 6.59 -14.68
CA THR A 554 27.52 6.49 -15.50
C THR A 554 26.80 5.15 -15.29
N VAL A 555 25.50 5.10 -15.61
CA VAL A 555 24.67 3.90 -15.43
C VAL A 555 25.27 2.67 -16.12
N ASP A 556 25.86 2.81 -17.31
CA ASP A 556 26.49 1.70 -18.03
C ASP A 556 27.74 1.16 -17.34
N LYS A 557 28.56 2.04 -16.75
CA LYS A 557 29.74 1.65 -15.95
C LYS A 557 29.31 0.91 -14.69
N LEU A 558 28.31 1.45 -13.97
CA LEU A 558 27.78 0.80 -12.77
C LEU A 558 27.14 -0.55 -13.08
N TYR A 559 26.35 -0.65 -14.16
CA TYR A 559 25.80 -1.92 -14.63
C TYR A 559 26.89 -2.94 -14.97
N LYS A 560 27.98 -2.53 -15.63
CA LYS A 560 29.15 -3.40 -15.89
C LYS A 560 29.79 -3.89 -14.58
N ILE A 561 29.98 -3.01 -13.59
CA ILE A 561 30.52 -3.37 -12.28
C ILE A 561 29.59 -4.32 -11.50
N LEU A 562 28.27 -4.15 -11.59
CA LEU A 562 27.30 -5.08 -11.00
C LEU A 562 27.36 -6.46 -11.66
N ASN A 563 27.53 -6.53 -12.99
CA ASN A 563 27.74 -7.81 -13.70
C ASN A 563 29.07 -8.48 -13.31
N ASP A 564 30.14 -7.70 -13.14
CA ASP A 564 31.42 -8.21 -12.59
C ASP A 564 31.22 -8.75 -11.16
N TYR A 565 30.41 -8.08 -10.34
CA TYR A 565 30.07 -8.52 -8.99
C TYR A 565 29.27 -9.82 -8.99
N CYS A 566 28.30 -10.01 -9.90
CA CYS A 566 27.64 -11.30 -10.09
C CYS A 566 28.66 -12.43 -10.31
N GLY A 567 29.61 -12.22 -11.24
CA GLY A 567 30.68 -13.19 -11.52
C GLY A 567 31.61 -13.45 -10.32
N HIS A 568 31.92 -12.42 -9.53
CA HIS A 568 32.65 -12.58 -8.27
C HIS A 568 31.83 -13.38 -7.25
N TYR A 569 30.56 -13.05 -7.06
CA TYR A 569 29.67 -13.67 -6.08
C TYR A 569 29.43 -15.16 -6.36
N THR A 570 29.39 -15.56 -7.64
CA THR A 570 29.34 -16.98 -8.04
C THR A 570 30.62 -17.74 -7.69
N ARG A 571 31.81 -17.14 -7.88
CA ARG A 571 33.11 -17.79 -7.63
C ARG A 571 33.44 -17.84 -6.14
N GLU A 572 33.38 -16.69 -5.47
CA GLU A 572 33.71 -16.51 -4.05
C GLU A 572 32.48 -16.76 -3.14
N HIS A 573 31.61 -17.69 -3.52
CA HIS A 573 30.27 -17.88 -2.90
C HIS A 573 30.28 -18.25 -1.40
N ARG A 574 31.47 -18.56 -0.85
CA ARG A 574 31.74 -18.86 0.57
C ARG A 574 32.10 -17.61 1.39
N SER A 575 32.71 -16.61 0.78
CA SER A 575 33.11 -15.34 1.41
C SER A 575 33.12 -14.20 0.39
N PRO A 576 31.94 -13.82 -0.15
CA PRO A 576 31.86 -12.74 -1.13
C PRO A 576 32.20 -11.40 -0.46
N LYS A 577 32.96 -10.55 -1.17
CA LYS A 577 33.21 -9.16 -0.76
C LYS A 577 31.88 -8.40 -0.61
N ASP A 578 31.81 -7.46 0.33
CA ASP A 578 30.71 -6.49 0.39
C ASP A 578 30.58 -5.74 -0.96
N LEU A 579 29.33 -5.55 -1.40
CA LEU A 579 29.00 -4.96 -2.70
C LEU A 579 29.59 -3.55 -2.85
N TYR A 580 29.46 -2.71 -1.82
CA TYR A 580 29.90 -1.32 -1.85
C TYR A 580 31.43 -1.24 -1.83
N ARG A 581 32.11 -2.10 -1.06
CA ARG A 581 33.56 -2.26 -1.12
C ARG A 581 34.04 -2.70 -2.51
N PHE A 582 33.39 -3.69 -3.13
CA PHE A 582 33.77 -4.15 -4.47
C PHE A 582 33.63 -3.02 -5.52
N ILE A 583 32.54 -2.25 -5.46
CA ILE A 583 32.34 -1.09 -6.33
C ILE A 583 33.43 -0.04 -6.10
N ARG A 584 33.73 0.31 -4.83
CA ARG A 584 34.82 1.24 -4.44
C ARG A 584 36.18 0.82 -5.01
N GLU A 585 36.53 -0.46 -4.90
CA GLU A 585 37.77 -1.02 -5.46
C GLU A 585 37.78 -0.88 -7.00
N LYS A 586 36.68 -1.20 -7.69
CA LYS A 586 36.55 -1.12 -9.16
C LYS A 586 36.61 0.29 -9.75
N ILE A 587 36.25 1.33 -9.00
CA ILE A 587 36.30 2.75 -9.44
C ILE A 587 37.54 3.52 -8.94
N GLY A 588 38.52 2.80 -8.37
CA GLY A 588 39.76 3.40 -7.86
C GLY A 588 39.51 4.33 -6.67
N HIS A 589 38.74 3.87 -5.68
CA HIS A 589 38.50 4.56 -4.41
C HIS A 589 38.58 3.59 -3.21
N PRO A 590 39.73 2.92 -2.98
CA PRO A 590 39.90 1.95 -1.89
C PRO A 590 39.70 2.59 -0.51
N GLU A 591 39.56 1.76 0.54
CA GLU A 591 39.25 2.24 1.90
C GLU A 591 40.35 3.11 2.54
N SER A 592 41.58 3.07 2.02
CA SER A 592 42.66 4.01 2.40
C SER A 592 42.43 5.45 1.90
N SER A 593 41.34 5.69 1.17
CA SER A 593 40.89 7.01 0.68
C SER A 593 39.66 7.55 1.43
N LEU A 594 39.32 6.94 2.58
CA LEU A 594 38.24 7.33 3.51
C LEU A 594 38.83 7.85 4.83
#